data_AF-A0A022L4W0-F1
#
_entry.id   AF-A0A022L4W0-F1
#
_cell.length_a   1.000
_cell.length_b   1.000
_cell.length_c   1.000
_cell.angle_alpha   90.00
_cell.angle_beta   90.00
_cell.angle_gamma   90.00
#
_symmetry.space_group_name_H-M   'P 1'
#
loop_
_entity.id
_entity.type
_entity.pdbx_description
1 polymer ?
#
loop_
_entity_poly.entity_id
_entity_poly.type
_entity_poly.pdbx_seq_one_letter_code
_entity_poly.pdbx_strand_id
1 'polypeptide(L)'
;MSNETTSHRLQLPRDTDPADVFAMVRNVRPQAVLDDDGTIDLGQDARLVPDRGPRGAGRWDLEVTRVREDPAPEGLGDSHGYTRAFPEGLPFGTERSALDLTWSLGRRLYGAVVTDSGVRLEPHPYHVRDLTVVSPHALAPESLAQLLAPLEPEAELDQVPEDADATGYSITIPVDGGDEISLRVGRSARPVALQQLAWLEDAVDYELVHIAADDTEDALESPDAEVTERWTGVYRRIGLIAGLLVETVGGYVVDLEGFLVDPADLA
;
A
#
# COMPACT_ATOMS: atom_id res chain seq x y z
N MET A 1 21.34 25.66 -12.73
CA MET A 1 19.96 26.16 -12.57
C MET A 1 19.58 25.81 -11.15
N SER A 2 19.15 26.76 -10.33
CA SER A 2 18.69 26.41 -8.98
C SER A 2 17.42 25.60 -9.15
N ASN A 3 17.40 24.35 -8.69
CA ASN A 3 16.18 23.56 -8.67
C ASN A 3 15.20 24.25 -7.71
N GLU A 4 13.98 24.52 -8.18
CA GLU A 4 12.93 25.11 -7.35
C GLU A 4 12.49 24.05 -6.33
N THR A 5 12.56 24.35 -5.03
CA THR A 5 12.06 23.47 -3.98
C THR A 5 10.59 23.79 -3.71
N THR A 6 9.77 22.77 -3.54
CA THR A 6 8.38 22.90 -3.07
C THR A 6 8.19 22.14 -1.75
N SER A 7 7.12 22.45 -1.03
CA SER A 7 6.81 21.85 0.26
C SER A 7 5.35 21.43 0.33
N HIS A 8 5.13 20.14 0.61
CA HIS A 8 3.83 19.56 0.95
C HIS A 8 3.84 19.19 2.44
N ARG A 9 2.69 18.92 3.04
CA ARG A 9 2.60 18.59 4.47
C ARG A 9 1.84 17.30 4.71
N LEU A 10 2.51 16.33 5.30
CA LEU A 10 1.91 15.16 5.92
C LEU A 10 1.33 15.53 7.28
N GLN A 11 0.06 15.20 7.52
CA GLN A 11 -0.67 15.44 8.76
C GLN A 11 -1.23 14.12 9.28
N LEU A 12 -0.64 13.61 10.35
CA LEU A 12 -1.01 12.38 11.05
C LEU A 12 -1.69 12.71 12.40
N PRO A 13 -2.33 11.72 13.05
CA PRO A 13 -2.76 11.83 14.43
C PRO A 13 -1.63 12.31 15.36
N ARG A 14 -1.97 13.14 16.36
CA ARG A 14 -0.96 13.82 17.21
C ARG A 14 -0.15 12.87 18.08
N ASP A 15 -0.67 11.68 18.31
CA ASP A 15 -0.11 10.58 19.09
C ASP A 15 0.69 9.59 18.24
N THR A 16 0.79 9.80 16.92
CA THR A 16 1.65 9.00 16.04
C THR A 16 3.10 9.09 16.52
N ASP A 17 3.73 7.95 16.79
CA ASP A 17 5.14 7.90 17.14
C ASP A 17 6.00 8.23 15.91
N PRO A 18 6.89 9.24 15.96
CA PRO A 18 7.84 9.50 14.88
C PRO A 18 8.69 8.29 14.48
N ALA A 19 8.93 7.35 15.40
CA ALA A 19 9.63 6.11 15.11
C ALA A 19 8.86 5.21 14.14
N ASP A 20 7.52 5.18 14.22
CA ASP A 20 6.68 4.41 13.31
C ASP A 20 6.74 4.98 11.89
N VAL A 21 6.70 6.32 11.76
CA VAL A 21 6.86 7.00 10.48
C VAL A 21 8.19 6.64 9.84
N PHE A 22 9.29 6.69 10.61
CA PHE A 22 10.61 6.32 10.11
C PHE A 22 10.70 4.84 9.74
N ALA A 23 10.16 3.94 10.55
CA ALA A 23 10.12 2.51 10.27
C ALA A 23 9.37 2.22 8.96
N MET A 24 8.20 2.83 8.76
CA MET A 24 7.43 2.70 7.53
C MET A 24 8.17 3.24 6.31
N VAL A 25 8.81 4.41 6.41
CA VAL A 25 9.65 4.94 5.31
C VAL A 25 10.72 3.92 4.92
N ARG A 26 11.37 3.26 5.89
CA ARG A 26 12.43 2.28 5.59
C ARG A 26 11.94 1.01 4.90
N ASN A 27 10.65 0.68 4.95
CA ASN A 27 10.08 -0.44 4.20
C ASN A 27 10.25 -0.26 2.69
N VAL A 28 10.17 0.98 2.20
CA VAL A 28 10.21 1.31 0.75
C VAL A 28 11.41 2.18 0.36
N ARG A 29 12.10 2.76 1.35
CA ARG A 29 13.34 3.54 1.21
C ARG A 29 14.36 3.06 2.26
N PRO A 30 14.99 1.89 2.07
CA PRO A 30 15.86 1.29 3.08
C PRO A 30 17.12 2.12 3.40
N GLN A 31 17.50 3.00 2.48
CA GLN A 31 18.61 3.94 2.60
C GLN A 31 18.23 5.26 3.28
N ALA A 32 16.96 5.45 3.66
CA ALA A 32 16.54 6.66 4.35
C ALA A 32 17.27 6.79 5.69
N VAL A 33 17.63 8.03 6.04
CA VAL A 33 18.42 8.35 7.23
C VAL A 33 17.59 9.25 8.15
N LEU A 34 17.60 8.96 9.44
CA LEU A 34 17.02 9.82 10.47
C LEU A 34 18.13 10.69 11.06
N ASP A 35 17.97 12.01 10.95
CA ASP A 35 18.87 12.98 11.55
C ASP A 35 18.55 13.22 13.04
N ASP A 36 19.52 13.75 13.78
CA ASP A 36 19.40 14.07 15.21
C ASP A 36 18.23 15.00 15.53
N ASP A 37 17.80 15.78 14.54
CA ASP A 37 16.72 16.76 14.66
C ASP A 37 15.34 16.21 14.25
N GLY A 38 15.27 14.91 13.96
CA GLY A 38 14.06 14.18 13.59
C GLY A 38 13.70 14.28 12.11
N THR A 39 14.51 14.96 11.29
CA THR A 39 14.34 14.98 9.84
C THR A 39 14.63 13.61 9.26
N ILE A 40 13.80 13.15 8.32
CA ILE A 40 14.03 11.92 7.57
C ILE A 40 14.48 12.29 6.17
N ASP A 41 15.76 12.04 5.85
CA ASP A 41 16.28 12.14 4.48
C ASP A 41 15.79 10.92 3.69
N LEU A 42 14.99 11.19 2.65
CA LEU A 42 14.42 10.16 1.77
C LEU A 42 15.36 9.82 0.59
N GLY A 43 16.43 10.59 0.42
CA GLY A 43 17.27 10.61 -0.77
C GLY A 43 16.65 11.42 -1.91
N GLN A 44 17.38 11.53 -3.02
CA GLN A 44 16.92 12.18 -4.27
C GLN A 44 16.43 13.64 -4.09
N ASP A 45 17.04 14.41 -3.18
CA ASP A 45 16.61 15.79 -2.86
C ASP A 45 15.18 15.87 -2.26
N ALA A 46 14.76 14.85 -1.52
CA ALA A 46 13.50 14.82 -0.77
C ALA A 46 13.72 14.53 0.73
N ARG A 47 13.01 15.24 1.61
CA ARG A 47 13.08 15.06 3.07
C ARG A 47 11.76 15.30 3.76
N LEU A 48 11.48 14.57 4.84
CA LEU A 48 10.39 14.84 5.77
C LEU A 48 10.91 15.59 6.99
N VAL A 49 10.56 16.87 7.11
CA VAL A 49 10.99 17.74 8.20
C VAL A 49 9.88 17.83 9.24
N PRO A 50 10.07 17.39 10.50
CA PRO A 50 9.02 17.46 11.52
C PRO A 50 8.70 18.92 11.89
N ASP A 51 7.42 19.25 12.05
CA ASP A 51 6.99 20.54 12.61
C ASP A 51 7.32 20.55 14.11
N ARG A 52 8.34 21.34 14.48
CA ARG A 52 8.81 21.47 15.88
C ARG A 52 8.00 22.50 16.68
N GLY A 53 6.97 23.10 16.08
CA GLY A 53 6.11 24.04 16.77
C GLY A 53 5.28 23.38 17.87
N PRO A 54 4.69 24.15 18.81
CA PRO A 54 3.86 23.62 19.89
C PRO A 54 2.64 22.80 19.42
N ARG A 55 2.23 22.97 18.16
CA ARG A 55 1.11 22.25 17.54
C ARG A 55 1.56 21.26 16.46
N GLY A 56 2.86 21.08 16.29
CA GLY A 56 3.48 20.31 15.21
C GLY A 56 3.52 18.80 15.40
N ALA A 57 3.15 18.29 16.59
CA ALA A 57 3.00 16.85 16.81
C ALA A 57 2.12 16.21 15.73
N GLY A 58 2.63 15.16 15.10
CA GLY A 58 1.99 14.48 13.97
C GLY A 58 2.13 15.19 12.62
N ARG A 59 2.99 16.21 12.47
CA ARG A 59 3.13 16.95 11.20
C ARG A 59 4.55 16.93 10.69
N TRP A 60 4.69 16.67 9.39
CA TRP A 60 5.95 16.74 8.65
C TRP A 60 5.75 17.53 7.38
N ASP A 61 6.67 18.44 7.10
CA ASP A 61 6.77 19.10 5.80
C ASP A 61 7.65 18.22 4.90
N LEU A 62 7.06 17.70 3.82
CA LEU A 62 7.79 17.09 2.70
C LEU A 62 8.41 18.20 1.88
N GLU A 63 9.72 18.38 1.99
CA GLU A 63 10.47 19.28 1.13
C GLU A 63 11.12 18.48 0.00
N VAL A 64 10.88 18.89 -1.24
CA VAL A 64 11.35 18.15 -2.42
C VAL A 64 11.62 19.10 -3.60
N THR A 65 12.53 18.71 -4.49
CA THR A 65 12.67 19.39 -5.78
C THR A 65 11.35 19.34 -6.55
N ARG A 66 10.83 20.50 -6.95
CA ARG A 66 9.62 20.63 -7.75
C ARG A 66 9.88 20.12 -9.16
N VAL A 67 9.08 19.15 -9.58
CA VAL A 67 9.12 18.58 -10.93
C VAL A 67 7.69 18.34 -11.38
N ARG A 68 7.24 19.12 -12.37
CA ARG A 68 5.89 19.06 -12.91
C ARG A 68 5.89 18.67 -14.38
N GLU A 69 4.92 17.86 -14.77
CA GLU A 69 4.59 17.59 -16.17
C GLU A 69 3.33 18.34 -16.60
N ASP A 70 2.89 18.09 -17.83
CA ASP A 70 1.66 18.69 -18.35
C ASP A 70 0.45 18.33 -17.47
N PRO A 71 -0.59 19.19 -17.41
CA PRO A 71 -1.83 18.87 -16.71
C PRO A 71 -2.46 17.56 -17.20
N ALA A 72 -3.23 16.92 -16.32
CA ALA A 72 -4.09 15.81 -16.72
C ALA A 72 -5.10 16.28 -17.80
N PRO A 73 -5.49 15.40 -18.74
CA PRO A 73 -6.60 15.66 -19.63
C PRO A 73 -7.89 15.98 -18.86
N GLU A 74 -8.73 16.86 -19.41
CA GLU A 74 -10.01 17.20 -18.80
C GLU A 74 -10.88 15.96 -18.55
N GLY A 75 -11.40 15.83 -17.33
CA GLY A 75 -12.30 14.74 -16.94
C GLY A 75 -11.61 13.44 -16.52
N LEU A 76 -10.28 13.36 -16.56
CA LEU A 76 -9.54 12.22 -15.99
C LEU A 76 -9.53 12.33 -14.46
N GLY A 77 -10.06 11.32 -13.77
CA GLY A 77 -9.91 11.17 -12.32
C GLY A 77 -8.65 10.39 -11.96
N ASP A 78 -8.24 10.47 -10.70
CA ASP A 78 -7.23 9.58 -10.12
C ASP A 78 -7.52 9.35 -8.64
N SER A 79 -7.16 8.17 -8.15
CA SER A 79 -7.46 7.77 -6.77
C SER A 79 -6.70 8.55 -5.71
N HIS A 80 -5.59 9.19 -6.09
CA HIS A 80 -4.78 9.96 -5.15
C HIS A 80 -5.28 11.41 -5.03
N GLY A 81 -6.14 11.86 -5.94
CA GLY A 81 -6.69 13.22 -6.02
C GLY A 81 -5.74 14.24 -6.64
N TYR A 82 -4.67 13.79 -7.30
CA TYR A 82 -3.65 14.69 -7.84
C TYR A 82 -4.13 15.52 -9.02
N THR A 83 -5.01 14.99 -9.87
CA THR A 83 -5.63 15.74 -10.97
C THR A 83 -6.38 16.96 -10.44
N ARG A 84 -7.10 16.79 -9.32
CA ARG A 84 -7.81 17.86 -8.63
C ARG A 84 -6.86 18.83 -7.92
N ALA A 85 -5.82 18.31 -7.27
CA ALA A 85 -4.92 19.12 -6.45
C ALA A 85 -3.85 19.89 -7.25
N PHE A 86 -3.55 19.44 -8.47
CA PHE A 86 -2.52 19.99 -9.34
C PHE A 86 -3.03 20.30 -10.77
N PRO A 87 -4.02 21.19 -10.91
CA PRO A 87 -4.68 21.45 -12.20
C PRO A 87 -3.76 22.12 -13.25
N GLU A 88 -2.66 22.74 -12.82
CA GLU A 88 -1.71 23.43 -13.70
C GLU A 88 -0.51 22.56 -14.12
N GLY A 89 -0.40 21.35 -13.59
CA GLY A 89 0.68 20.41 -13.94
C GLY A 89 0.90 19.37 -12.86
N LEU A 90 0.86 18.09 -13.24
CA LEU A 90 0.95 16.98 -12.28
C LEU A 90 2.36 16.87 -11.70
N PRO A 91 2.51 16.47 -10.42
CA PRO A 91 3.81 16.09 -9.90
C PRO A 91 4.38 14.91 -10.69
N PHE A 92 5.68 14.98 -10.98
CA PHE A 92 6.40 13.97 -11.75
C PHE A 92 7.75 13.61 -11.09
N GLY A 93 8.34 12.49 -11.51
CA GLY A 93 9.68 12.07 -11.07
C GLY A 93 9.82 11.99 -9.54
N THR A 94 10.86 12.62 -9.00
CA THR A 94 11.12 12.66 -7.55
C THR A 94 9.95 13.25 -6.78
N GLU A 95 9.34 14.34 -7.27
CA GLU A 95 8.23 14.98 -6.57
C GLU A 95 7.05 14.02 -6.45
N ARG A 96 6.68 13.35 -7.56
CA ARG A 96 5.62 12.35 -7.58
C ARG A 96 5.90 11.22 -6.60
N SER A 97 7.10 10.66 -6.69
CA SER A 97 7.48 9.50 -5.87
C SER A 97 7.49 9.83 -4.37
N ALA A 98 7.89 11.04 -4.00
CA ALA A 98 7.85 11.48 -2.61
C ALA A 98 6.43 11.77 -2.13
N LEU A 99 5.58 12.35 -2.99
CA LEU A 99 4.16 12.55 -2.72
C LEU A 99 3.42 11.23 -2.55
N ASP A 100 3.64 10.24 -3.43
CA ASP A 100 3.06 8.90 -3.34
C ASP A 100 3.41 8.28 -1.97
N LEU A 101 4.69 8.32 -1.57
CA LEU A 101 5.11 7.86 -0.23
C LEU A 101 4.35 8.56 0.89
N THR A 102 4.22 9.89 0.87
CA THR A 102 3.46 10.60 1.91
C THR A 102 1.97 10.29 1.89
N TRP A 103 1.41 10.02 0.70
CA TRP A 103 0.03 9.61 0.55
C TRP A 103 -0.20 8.23 1.18
N SER A 104 0.68 7.25 0.92
CA SER A 104 0.62 5.92 1.53
C SER A 104 0.81 5.97 3.05
N LEU A 105 1.74 6.81 3.54
CA LEU A 105 1.89 7.05 4.99
C LEU A 105 0.61 7.64 5.58
N GLY A 106 0.00 8.62 4.90
CA GLY A 106 -1.29 9.19 5.28
C GLY A 106 -2.38 8.10 5.34
N ARG A 107 -2.44 7.22 4.34
CA ARG A 107 -3.40 6.11 4.31
C ARG A 107 -3.22 5.15 5.49
N ARG A 108 -2.00 4.69 5.72
CA ARG A 108 -1.68 3.67 6.74
C ARG A 108 -1.73 4.20 8.16
N LEU A 109 -1.45 5.49 8.35
CA LEU A 109 -1.42 6.14 9.67
C LEU A 109 -2.64 7.05 9.89
N TYR A 110 -3.72 6.85 9.12
CA TYR A 110 -5.00 7.57 9.26
C TYR A 110 -4.86 9.10 9.25
N GLY A 111 -3.98 9.59 8.38
CA GLY A 111 -3.66 10.99 8.17
C GLY A 111 -4.12 11.54 6.82
N ALA A 112 -3.50 12.64 6.42
CA ALA A 112 -3.79 13.37 5.19
C ALA A 112 -2.53 14.08 4.67
N VAL A 113 -2.54 14.44 3.39
CA VAL A 113 -1.51 15.27 2.78
C VAL A 113 -2.12 16.61 2.39
N VAL A 114 -1.44 17.71 2.71
CA VAL A 114 -1.80 19.06 2.25
C VAL A 114 -0.74 19.48 1.24
N THR A 115 -1.13 19.74 0.00
CA THR A 115 -0.21 20.10 -1.07
C THR A 115 0.41 21.49 -0.87
N ASP A 116 1.43 21.80 -1.66
CA ASP A 116 2.04 23.14 -1.76
C ASP A 116 1.03 24.24 -2.11
N SER A 117 -0.02 23.91 -2.86
CA SER A 117 -1.17 24.77 -3.18
C SER A 117 -2.22 24.85 -2.07
N GLY A 118 -2.06 24.10 -0.98
CA GLY A 118 -2.98 24.05 0.16
C GLY A 118 -4.19 23.13 -0.01
N VAL A 119 -4.23 22.33 -1.08
CA VAL A 119 -5.28 21.34 -1.30
C VAL A 119 -5.06 20.14 -0.38
N ARG A 120 -6.12 19.69 0.28
CA ARG A 120 -6.09 18.52 1.16
C ARG A 120 -6.46 17.26 0.39
N LEU A 121 -5.63 16.23 0.56
CA LEU A 121 -5.80 14.86 0.10
C LEU A 121 -6.03 13.99 1.34
N GLU A 122 -7.11 13.22 1.37
CA GLU A 122 -7.48 12.35 2.48
C GLU A 122 -7.49 10.90 1.98
N PRO A 123 -6.34 10.21 2.01
CA PRO A 123 -6.27 8.82 1.57
C PRO A 123 -7.25 7.95 2.37
N HIS A 124 -8.10 7.20 1.69
CA HIS A 124 -9.00 6.29 2.37
C HIS A 124 -8.23 5.03 2.83
N PRO A 125 -8.31 4.62 4.10
CA PRO A 125 -7.44 3.57 4.67
C PRO A 125 -7.57 2.23 3.92
N TYR A 126 -8.76 1.91 3.45
CA TYR A 126 -9.08 0.67 2.72
C TYR A 126 -9.09 0.83 1.19
N HIS A 127 -8.50 1.90 0.65
CA HIS A 127 -8.37 2.05 -0.81
C HIS A 127 -7.44 0.98 -1.40
N VAL A 128 -6.31 0.72 -0.74
CA VAL A 128 -5.41 -0.39 -1.07
C VAL A 128 -5.75 -1.56 -0.16
N ARG A 129 -6.32 -2.61 -0.74
CA ARG A 129 -6.84 -3.78 0.01
C ARG A 129 -5.96 -5.02 -0.12
N ASP A 130 -5.18 -5.06 -1.19
CA ASP A 130 -4.38 -6.21 -1.56
C ASP A 130 -3.23 -6.43 -0.57
N LEU A 131 -3.03 -7.69 -0.22
CA LEU A 131 -1.98 -8.12 0.69
C LEU A 131 -1.21 -9.29 0.07
N THR A 132 0.08 -9.36 0.34
CA THR A 132 0.92 -10.50 -0.02
C THR A 132 1.50 -11.11 1.25
N VAL A 133 1.29 -12.40 1.44
CA VAL A 133 2.03 -13.17 2.46
C VAL A 133 3.27 -13.77 1.79
N VAL A 134 4.44 -13.27 2.18
CA VAL A 134 5.75 -13.75 1.70
C VAL A 134 6.27 -14.79 2.67
N SER A 135 6.39 -16.03 2.22
CA SER A 135 6.66 -17.18 3.09
C SER A 135 7.83 -18.04 2.59
N PRO A 136 8.62 -18.65 3.48
CA PRO A 136 9.60 -19.67 3.10
C PRO A 136 8.95 -21.03 2.78
N HIS A 137 7.63 -21.18 2.93
CA HIS A 137 6.94 -22.46 2.87
C HIS A 137 5.77 -22.42 1.88
N ALA A 138 5.88 -23.22 0.82
CA ALA A 138 4.80 -23.43 -0.15
C ALA A 138 3.88 -24.56 0.27
N LEU A 139 2.57 -24.33 0.14
CA LEU A 139 1.53 -25.34 0.27
C LEU A 139 1.26 -25.98 -1.09
N ALA A 140 0.82 -27.23 -1.06
CA ALA A 140 0.22 -27.83 -2.25
C ALA A 140 -1.18 -27.21 -2.49
N PRO A 141 -1.66 -27.14 -3.74
CA PRO A 141 -2.96 -26.54 -4.07
C PRO A 141 -4.12 -27.09 -3.23
N GLU A 142 -4.21 -28.41 -3.09
CA GLU A 142 -5.28 -29.08 -2.36
C GLU A 142 -5.18 -28.82 -0.84
N SER A 143 -3.95 -28.66 -0.33
CA SER A 143 -3.73 -28.32 1.09
C SER A 143 -4.17 -26.89 1.39
N LEU A 144 -3.93 -25.96 0.46
CA LEU A 144 -4.42 -24.58 0.59
C LEU A 144 -5.96 -24.53 0.50
N ALA A 145 -6.56 -25.23 -0.46
CA ALA A 145 -8.02 -25.32 -0.54
C ALA A 145 -8.64 -25.90 0.74
N GLN A 146 -8.03 -26.95 1.30
CA GLN A 146 -8.46 -27.53 2.57
C GLN A 146 -8.31 -26.58 3.76
N LEU A 147 -7.23 -25.79 3.79
CA LEU A 147 -6.99 -24.76 4.81
C LEU A 147 -8.07 -23.67 4.76
N LEU A 148 -8.44 -23.23 3.56
CA LEU A 148 -9.42 -22.15 3.36
C LEU A 148 -10.86 -22.60 3.59
N ALA A 149 -11.23 -23.85 3.28
CA ALA A 149 -12.61 -24.33 3.28
C ALA A 149 -13.46 -23.98 4.53
N PRO A 150 -12.92 -23.94 5.78
CA PRO A 150 -13.69 -23.53 6.95
C PRO A 150 -14.06 -22.03 6.97
N LEU A 151 -13.20 -21.18 6.40
CA LEU A 151 -13.38 -19.73 6.30
C LEU A 151 -14.11 -19.34 5.01
N GLU A 152 -13.74 -20.00 3.90
CA GLU A 152 -14.15 -19.71 2.54
C GLU A 152 -14.67 -20.97 1.83
N PRO A 153 -15.88 -21.44 2.17
CA PRO A 153 -16.43 -22.68 1.62
C PRO A 153 -16.76 -22.62 0.13
N GLU A 154 -16.89 -21.41 -0.42
CA GLU A 154 -17.15 -21.15 -1.84
C GLU A 154 -15.87 -20.91 -2.64
N ALA A 155 -14.69 -21.02 -2.01
CA ALA A 155 -13.42 -20.88 -2.69
C ALA A 155 -13.21 -22.03 -3.69
N GLU A 156 -12.85 -21.68 -4.93
CA GLU A 156 -12.61 -22.64 -6.00
C GLU A 156 -11.14 -22.62 -6.42
N LEU A 157 -10.52 -23.80 -6.48
CA LEU A 157 -9.18 -23.94 -7.04
C LEU A 157 -9.26 -23.81 -8.57
N ASP A 158 -8.53 -22.85 -9.12
CA ASP A 158 -8.51 -22.62 -10.55
C ASP A 158 -7.75 -23.75 -11.28
N GLN A 159 -8.08 -23.96 -12.55
CA GLN A 159 -7.34 -24.92 -13.37
C GLN A 159 -5.90 -24.43 -13.56
N VAL A 160 -4.93 -25.18 -13.04
CA VAL A 160 -3.50 -24.95 -13.29
C VAL A 160 -3.21 -25.26 -14.76
N PRO A 161 -2.77 -24.29 -15.58
CA PRO A 161 -2.40 -24.56 -16.97
C PRO A 161 -1.29 -25.62 -17.03
N GLU A 162 -1.37 -26.56 -17.99
CA GLU A 162 -0.37 -27.65 -18.15
C GLU A 162 1.07 -27.13 -18.34
N ASP A 163 1.21 -25.88 -18.78
CA ASP A 163 2.48 -25.22 -19.10
C ASP A 163 3.00 -24.28 -17.98
N ALA A 164 2.29 -24.18 -16.85
CA ALA A 164 2.71 -23.30 -15.76
C ALA A 164 3.96 -23.86 -15.06
N ASP A 165 4.91 -22.98 -14.70
CA ASP A 165 6.01 -23.34 -13.80
C ASP A 165 5.41 -24.02 -12.55
N ALA A 166 5.96 -25.16 -12.15
CA ALA A 166 5.36 -26.17 -11.26
C ALA A 166 4.98 -25.69 -9.83
N THR A 167 5.03 -24.39 -9.57
CA THR A 167 4.70 -23.74 -8.29
C THR A 167 3.55 -22.72 -8.40
N GLY A 168 3.06 -22.40 -9.60
CA GLY A 168 2.04 -21.38 -9.82
C GLY A 168 0.61 -21.94 -9.81
N TYR A 169 -0.24 -21.51 -8.89
CA TYR A 169 -1.67 -21.85 -8.88
C TYR A 169 -2.49 -20.72 -8.24
N SER A 170 -3.81 -20.72 -8.45
CA SER A 170 -4.69 -19.71 -7.86
C SER A 170 -5.99 -20.30 -7.34
N ILE A 171 -6.57 -19.60 -6.37
CA ILE A 171 -7.89 -19.88 -5.82
C ILE A 171 -8.74 -18.62 -6.00
N THR A 172 -9.93 -18.79 -6.56
CA THR A 172 -10.93 -17.73 -6.68
C THR A 172 -11.90 -17.81 -5.51
N ILE A 173 -12.08 -16.70 -4.79
CA ILE A 173 -12.98 -16.60 -3.64
C ILE A 173 -14.06 -15.58 -3.98
N PRO A 174 -15.32 -15.99 -4.21
CA PRO A 174 -16.39 -15.07 -4.56
C PRO A 174 -16.72 -14.12 -3.39
N VAL A 175 -17.03 -12.88 -3.73
CA VAL A 175 -17.52 -11.83 -2.83
C VAL A 175 -18.90 -11.37 -3.32
N ASP A 176 -19.74 -10.95 -2.38
CA ASP A 176 -21.06 -10.39 -2.71
C ASP A 176 -20.93 -9.23 -3.71
N GLY A 177 -21.91 -9.12 -4.62
CA GLY A 177 -21.91 -8.06 -5.63
C GLY A 177 -21.16 -8.40 -6.92
N GLY A 178 -20.54 -9.59 -7.01
CA GLY A 178 -19.78 -10.02 -8.18
C GLY A 178 -18.29 -9.69 -8.10
N ASP A 179 -17.85 -9.11 -6.98
CA ASP A 179 -16.45 -8.96 -6.64
C ASP A 179 -15.81 -10.33 -6.37
N GLU A 180 -14.50 -10.42 -6.51
CA GLU A 180 -13.74 -11.65 -6.24
C GLU A 180 -12.45 -11.32 -5.48
N ILE A 181 -11.98 -12.25 -4.64
CA ILE A 181 -10.62 -12.26 -4.13
C ILE A 181 -9.86 -13.36 -4.87
N SER A 182 -8.85 -12.97 -5.64
CA SER A 182 -7.93 -13.88 -6.31
C SER A 182 -6.74 -14.13 -5.40
N LEU A 183 -6.61 -15.34 -4.86
CA LEU A 183 -5.44 -15.79 -4.13
C LEU A 183 -4.48 -16.48 -5.09
N ARG A 184 -3.38 -15.80 -5.44
CA ARG A 184 -2.36 -16.32 -6.36
C ARG A 184 -1.16 -16.78 -5.57
N VAL A 185 -0.71 -17.99 -5.86
CA VAL A 185 0.46 -18.60 -5.22
C VAL A 185 1.55 -18.76 -6.25
N GLY A 186 2.73 -18.21 -5.98
CA GLY A 186 3.82 -18.27 -6.92
C GLY A 186 5.05 -17.48 -6.47
N ARG A 187 5.85 -17.04 -7.44
CA ARG A 187 6.97 -16.14 -7.19
C ARG A 187 6.65 -14.79 -7.83
N SER A 188 6.76 -13.72 -7.06
CA SER A 188 6.60 -12.35 -7.51
C SER A 188 7.84 -11.50 -7.20
N ALA A 189 7.75 -10.20 -7.43
CA ALA A 189 8.85 -9.28 -7.17
C ALA A 189 9.12 -9.19 -5.65
N ARG A 190 10.39 -9.32 -5.25
CA ARG A 190 10.76 -9.36 -3.84
C ARG A 190 10.55 -7.99 -3.16
N PRO A 191 9.74 -7.92 -2.09
CA PRO A 191 9.48 -6.64 -1.41
C PRO A 191 10.74 -6.05 -0.79
N VAL A 192 10.90 -4.73 -0.95
CA VAL A 192 12.06 -3.98 -0.43
C VAL A 192 12.21 -4.16 1.09
N ALA A 193 11.09 -4.13 1.81
CA ALA A 193 11.04 -4.28 3.26
C ALA A 193 11.65 -5.59 3.77
N LEU A 194 11.69 -6.63 2.93
CA LEU A 194 12.11 -7.98 3.28
C LEU A 194 13.52 -8.34 2.81
N GLN A 195 14.21 -7.46 2.07
CA GLN A 195 15.49 -7.75 1.39
C GLN A 195 16.62 -8.28 2.29
N GLN A 196 16.52 -8.09 3.60
CA GLN A 196 17.52 -8.57 4.56
C GLN A 196 17.31 -10.06 4.95
N LEU A 197 16.21 -10.68 4.52
CA LEU A 197 15.89 -12.07 4.85
C LEU A 197 16.64 -13.02 3.92
N ALA A 198 17.45 -13.90 4.51
CA ALA A 198 18.29 -14.85 3.77
C ALA A 198 17.50 -15.86 2.93
N TRP A 199 16.23 -16.11 3.29
CA TRP A 199 15.35 -17.06 2.59
C TRP A 199 14.48 -16.40 1.50
N LEU A 200 14.55 -15.07 1.35
CA LEU A 200 13.64 -14.32 0.46
C LEU A 200 13.72 -14.75 -1.00
N GLU A 201 14.92 -15.06 -1.50
CA GLU A 201 15.12 -15.46 -2.90
C GLU A 201 14.31 -16.71 -3.27
N ASP A 202 14.17 -17.64 -2.34
CA ASP A 202 13.44 -18.90 -2.52
C ASP A 202 11.99 -18.84 -2.00
N ALA A 203 11.54 -17.68 -1.51
CA ALA A 203 10.22 -17.51 -0.95
C ALA A 203 9.10 -17.77 -1.98
N VAL A 204 7.95 -18.16 -1.46
CA VAL A 204 6.67 -18.20 -2.18
C VAL A 204 5.81 -17.04 -1.70
N ASP A 205 5.06 -16.48 -2.62
CA ASP A 205 4.17 -15.35 -2.40
C ASP A 205 2.73 -15.85 -2.52
N TYR A 206 1.91 -15.50 -1.53
CA TYR A 206 0.47 -15.67 -1.52
C TYR A 206 -0.17 -14.30 -1.68
N GLU A 207 -0.41 -13.90 -2.93
CA GLU A 207 -0.97 -12.60 -3.30
C GLU A 207 -2.50 -12.67 -3.22
N LEU A 208 -3.09 -11.93 -2.29
CA LEU A 208 -4.53 -11.76 -2.11
C LEU A 208 -4.95 -10.46 -2.81
N VAL A 209 -5.55 -10.60 -3.98
CA VAL A 209 -5.89 -9.48 -4.87
C VAL A 209 -7.40 -9.30 -4.92
N HIS A 210 -7.89 -8.11 -4.63
CA HIS A 210 -9.30 -7.77 -4.87
C HIS A 210 -9.54 -7.50 -6.36
N ILE A 211 -10.53 -8.17 -6.94
CA ILE A 211 -11.03 -7.92 -8.28
C ILE A 211 -12.45 -7.37 -8.13
N ALA A 212 -12.59 -6.06 -8.26
CA ALA A 212 -13.90 -5.40 -8.21
C ALA A 212 -14.71 -5.73 -9.47
N ALA A 213 -16.03 -5.89 -9.33
CA ALA A 213 -16.94 -6.05 -10.46
C ALA A 213 -16.97 -4.79 -11.35
N ASP A 214 -16.78 -3.61 -10.75
CA ASP A 214 -16.59 -2.34 -11.43
C ASP A 214 -15.11 -1.91 -11.33
N ASP A 215 -14.38 -2.01 -12.44
CA ASP A 215 -12.95 -1.70 -12.53
C ASP A 215 -12.64 -0.21 -12.33
N THR A 216 -13.66 0.65 -12.32
CA THR A 216 -13.49 2.09 -12.08
C THR A 216 -13.42 2.44 -10.60
N GLU A 217 -13.82 1.53 -9.70
CA GLU A 217 -13.79 1.79 -8.25
C GLU A 217 -12.38 2.12 -7.74
N ASP A 218 -11.35 1.45 -8.27
CA ASP A 218 -9.97 1.68 -7.85
C ASP A 218 -9.43 3.06 -8.23
N ALA A 219 -10.09 3.75 -9.17
CA ALA A 219 -9.77 5.12 -9.56
C ALA A 219 -10.48 6.18 -8.70
N LEU A 220 -11.36 5.78 -7.77
CA LEU A 220 -12.11 6.71 -6.93
C LEU A 220 -11.20 7.36 -5.88
N GLU A 221 -11.13 8.70 -5.93
CA GLU A 221 -10.50 9.50 -4.88
C GLU A 221 -11.32 9.49 -3.57
N SER A 222 -12.64 9.60 -3.70
CA SER A 222 -13.58 9.74 -2.59
C SER A 222 -14.75 8.78 -2.82
N PRO A 223 -14.66 7.52 -2.33
CA PRO A 223 -15.75 6.56 -2.47
C PRO A 223 -16.99 7.03 -1.72
N ASP A 224 -18.17 6.61 -2.20
CA ASP A 224 -19.40 6.76 -1.42
C ASP A 224 -19.48 5.73 -0.28
N ALA A 225 -20.56 5.77 0.50
CA ALA A 225 -20.73 4.89 1.65
C ALA A 225 -20.83 3.40 1.26
N GLU A 226 -21.38 3.09 0.09
CA GLU A 226 -21.59 1.71 -0.36
C GLU A 226 -20.25 1.10 -0.80
N VAL A 227 -19.48 1.84 -1.60
CA VAL A 227 -18.11 1.46 -1.98
C VAL A 227 -17.22 1.33 -0.75
N THR A 228 -17.34 2.25 0.21
CA THR A 228 -16.58 2.21 1.47
C THR A 228 -16.87 0.96 2.28
N GLU A 229 -18.13 0.56 2.39
CA GLU A 229 -18.54 -0.65 3.10
C GLU A 229 -17.98 -1.90 2.40
N ARG A 230 -18.04 -1.97 1.07
CA ARG A 230 -17.40 -3.04 0.28
C ARG A 230 -15.91 -3.11 0.54
N TRP A 231 -15.18 -2.00 0.37
CA TRP A 231 -13.73 -1.97 0.59
C TRP A 231 -13.34 -2.44 2.00
N THR A 232 -14.10 -2.01 3.00
CA THR A 232 -13.88 -2.42 4.40
C THR A 232 -14.12 -3.92 4.59
N GLY A 233 -15.20 -4.46 4.02
CA GLY A 233 -15.53 -5.88 4.09
C GLY A 233 -14.47 -6.75 3.43
N VAL A 234 -14.07 -6.40 2.20
CA VAL A 234 -13.03 -7.09 1.44
C VAL A 234 -11.69 -7.05 2.17
N TYR A 235 -11.27 -5.87 2.65
CA TYR A 235 -9.99 -5.73 3.36
C TYR A 235 -9.94 -6.63 4.61
N ARG A 236 -11.01 -6.69 5.39
CA ARG A 236 -11.09 -7.57 6.56
C ARG A 236 -11.04 -9.04 6.17
N ARG A 237 -11.72 -9.43 5.08
CA ARG A 237 -11.71 -10.82 4.59
C ARG A 237 -10.31 -11.23 4.11
N ILE A 238 -9.66 -10.39 3.31
CA ILE A 238 -8.24 -10.56 2.93
C ILE A 238 -7.36 -10.64 4.18
N GLY A 239 -7.58 -9.76 5.16
CA GLY A 239 -6.86 -9.76 6.43
C GLY A 239 -6.96 -11.08 7.20
N LEU A 240 -8.16 -11.65 7.32
CA LEU A 240 -8.38 -12.95 7.96
C LEU A 240 -7.65 -14.09 7.22
N ILE A 241 -7.69 -14.09 5.90
CA ILE A 241 -6.98 -15.10 5.09
C ILE A 241 -5.47 -14.94 5.24
N ALA A 242 -4.94 -13.71 5.20
CA ALA A 242 -3.53 -13.42 5.40
C ALA A 242 -3.05 -13.87 6.79
N GLY A 243 -3.84 -13.61 7.84
CA GLY A 243 -3.56 -14.08 9.21
C GLY A 243 -3.49 -15.60 9.29
N LEU A 244 -4.48 -16.31 8.72
CA LEU A 244 -4.51 -17.77 8.65
C LEU A 244 -3.29 -18.34 7.92
N LEU A 245 -2.88 -17.71 6.82
CA LEU A 245 -1.69 -18.10 6.07
C LEU A 245 -0.43 -17.91 6.91
N VAL A 246 -0.22 -16.75 7.54
CA VAL A 246 0.95 -16.51 8.40
C VAL A 246 1.00 -17.51 9.57
N GLU A 247 -0.12 -17.82 10.20
CA GLU A 247 -0.17 -18.83 11.27
C GLU A 247 0.22 -20.23 10.78
N THR A 248 -0.06 -20.55 9.51
CA THR A 248 0.15 -21.89 8.92
C THR A 248 1.54 -22.05 8.30
N VAL A 249 1.97 -21.07 7.50
CA VAL A 249 3.20 -21.15 6.70
C VAL A 249 4.29 -20.18 7.18
N GLY A 250 4.01 -19.35 8.19
CA GLY A 250 4.92 -18.30 8.63
C GLY A 250 5.13 -17.22 7.57
N GLY A 251 6.10 -16.34 7.80
CA GLY A 251 6.47 -15.28 6.88
C GLY A 251 6.01 -13.90 7.33
N TYR A 252 5.90 -12.97 6.37
CA TYR A 252 5.56 -11.57 6.61
C TYR A 252 4.45 -11.13 5.65
N VAL A 253 3.58 -10.23 6.11
CA VAL A 253 2.55 -9.61 5.28
C VAL A 253 3.05 -8.26 4.78
N VAL A 254 2.84 -8.01 3.50
CA VAL A 254 3.17 -6.74 2.84
C VAL A 254 1.95 -6.27 2.06
N ASP A 255 1.62 -4.99 2.13
CA ASP A 255 0.59 -4.42 1.26
C ASP A 255 1.13 -4.15 -0.16
N LEU A 256 0.23 -3.82 -1.09
CA LEU A 256 0.57 -3.53 -2.48
C LEU A 256 1.58 -2.37 -2.65
N GLU A 257 1.64 -1.47 -1.68
CA GLU A 257 2.55 -0.33 -1.69
C GLU A 257 3.93 -0.67 -1.08
N GLY A 258 4.11 -1.90 -0.60
CA GLY A 258 5.37 -2.42 -0.09
C GLY A 258 5.61 -2.20 1.40
N PHE A 259 4.57 -1.82 2.16
CA PHE A 259 4.68 -1.67 3.62
C PHE A 259 4.39 -2.98 4.33
N LEU A 260 5.19 -3.28 5.35
CA LEU A 260 4.88 -4.34 6.30
C LEU A 260 3.55 -4.06 7.01
N VAL A 261 2.80 -5.13 7.20
CA VAL A 261 1.53 -5.13 7.93
C VAL A 261 1.63 -6.19 9.03
N ASP A 262 1.31 -5.82 10.26
CA ASP A 262 1.15 -6.80 11.33
C ASP A 262 -0.21 -7.51 11.13
N PRO A 263 -0.27 -8.85 11.04
CA PRO A 263 -1.53 -9.57 11.00
C PRO A 263 -2.49 -9.23 12.15
N ALA A 264 -1.97 -8.81 13.31
CA ALA A 264 -2.79 -8.37 14.43
C ALA A 264 -3.57 -7.07 14.15
N ASP A 265 -3.10 -6.24 13.20
CA ASP A 265 -3.78 -5.01 12.78
C ASP A 265 -4.88 -5.27 11.73
N LEU A 266 -5.03 -6.52 11.27
CA LEU A 266 -5.95 -6.93 10.21
C LEU A 266 -7.25 -7.56 10.72
N ALA A 267 -7.34 -7.85 12.02
CA ALA A 267 -8.45 -8.58 12.66
C ALA A 267 -9.46 -7.68 13.39
#